data_AF-A0A091MKH7-F1
#
_entry.id   AF-A0A091MKH7-F1
#
_cell.length_a   1.000
_cell.length_b   1.000
_cell.length_c   1.000
_cell.angle_alpha   90.00
_cell.angle_beta   90.00
_cell.angle_gamma   90.00
#
_symmetry.space_group_name_H-M   'P 1'
#
loop_
_entity.id
_entity.type
_entity.pdbx_description
1 polymer ?
#
loop_
_entity_poly.entity_id
_entity_poly.type
_entity_poly.pdbx_seq_one_letter_code
_entity_poly.pdbx_strand_id
1 'polypeptide(L)'
;GNGCGHTLLTPHSGTLSSKNYPGTYPNHTACRWRLHSPPGTSLLLAFGDVDLEPSEHCAHSFLQLTDLQAGTTYGKGVPRETEA
;
A
#
# COMPACT_ATOMS: atom_id res chain seq x y z
N GLY A 1 1.56 -11.28 -12.32
CA GLY A 1 2.95 -10.81 -12.27
C GLY A 1 3.16 -10.15 -10.94
N ASN A 2 3.72 -10.88 -9.99
CA ASN A 2 3.59 -10.62 -8.55
C ASN A 2 4.87 -9.96 -8.01
N GLY A 3 5.13 -8.70 -8.36
CA GLY A 3 6.36 -8.07 -7.88
C GLY A 3 6.36 -6.57 -7.96
N CYS A 4 6.40 -5.96 -6.79
CA CYS A 4 6.97 -4.63 -6.59
C CYS A 4 8.16 -4.73 -5.66
N GLY A 5 9.27 -4.14 -6.10
CA GLY A 5 10.50 -4.06 -5.36
C GLY A 5 10.97 -5.38 -4.75
N HIS A 6 11.63 -5.24 -3.61
CA HIS A 6 11.97 -6.34 -2.72
C HIS A 6 10.77 -6.63 -1.81
N THR A 7 10.34 -7.90 -1.81
CA THR A 7 9.28 -8.40 -0.93
C THR A 7 9.88 -9.53 -0.11
N LEU A 8 10.12 -9.28 1.18
CA LEU A 8 10.61 -10.28 2.11
C LEU A 8 9.50 -10.58 3.10
N LEU A 9 8.84 -11.73 2.93
CA LEU A 9 7.78 -12.20 3.82
C LEU A 9 8.25 -13.46 4.55
N THR A 10 8.12 -13.46 5.87
CA THR A 10 8.25 -14.62 6.74
C THR A 10 6.87 -15.00 7.28
N PRO A 11 6.72 -16.14 7.98
CA PRO A 11 5.41 -16.57 8.49
C PRO A 11 4.70 -15.55 9.41
N HIS A 12 5.45 -14.63 10.03
CA HIS A 12 4.93 -13.72 11.06
C HIS A 12 5.27 -12.23 10.82
N SER A 13 6.10 -11.92 9.84
CA SER A 13 6.57 -10.55 9.61
C SER A 13 7.14 -10.38 8.22
N GLY A 14 7.44 -9.16 7.81
CA GLY A 14 8.12 -8.93 6.56
C GLY A 14 8.31 -7.46 6.24
N THR A 15 8.96 -7.21 5.11
CA THR A 15 9.17 -5.87 4.58
C THR A 15 8.75 -5.84 3.12
N LEU A 16 7.99 -4.79 2.79
CA LEU A 16 7.55 -4.48 1.44
C LEU A 16 8.22 -3.17 1.04
N SER A 17 8.62 -3.07 -0.22
CA SER A 17 9.27 -1.87 -0.74
C SER A 17 8.79 -1.56 -2.16
N SER A 18 8.85 -0.28 -2.52
CA SER A 18 8.65 0.14 -3.91
C SER A 18 9.73 -0.46 -4.82
N LYS A 19 9.47 -0.50 -6.13
CA LYS A 19 10.52 -0.84 -7.09
C LYS A 19 11.66 0.17 -6.96
N ASN A 20 12.89 -0.33 -6.97
CA ASN A 20 14.14 0.43 -6.84
C ASN A 20 14.44 1.03 -5.47
N TYR A 21 13.60 0.83 -4.43
CA TYR A 21 13.89 1.31 -3.08
C TYR A 21 15.34 0.96 -2.66
N PRO A 22 16.14 1.93 -2.15
CA PRO A 22 15.76 3.28 -1.72
C PRO A 22 15.75 4.36 -2.82
N GLY A 23 15.98 4.00 -4.08
CA GLY A 23 15.86 4.91 -5.22
C GLY A 23 14.42 5.19 -5.66
N THR A 24 14.28 6.06 -6.65
CA THR A 24 12.98 6.51 -7.18
C THR A 24 12.18 5.36 -7.79
N TYR A 25 10.90 5.30 -7.45
CA TYR A 25 9.97 4.33 -8.03
C TYR A 25 9.68 4.67 -9.51
N PRO A 26 9.59 3.69 -10.42
CA PRO A 26 9.30 3.97 -11.83
C PRO A 26 7.88 4.50 -12.02
N ASN A 27 7.71 5.42 -12.97
CA ASN A 27 6.38 5.85 -13.43
C ASN A 27 5.55 4.67 -13.93
N HIS A 28 4.23 4.81 -13.85
CA HIS A 28 3.25 3.80 -14.27
C HIS A 28 3.43 2.43 -13.58
N THR A 29 3.99 2.43 -12.36
CA THR A 29 4.11 1.23 -11.55
C THR A 29 2.81 0.95 -10.79
N ALA A 30 2.21 -0.22 -11.03
CA ALA A 30 1.10 -0.73 -10.23
C ALA A 30 1.59 -1.86 -9.32
N CYS A 31 1.62 -1.59 -8.01
CA CYS A 31 2.00 -2.56 -6.99
C CYS A 31 0.79 -3.14 -6.29
N ARG A 32 0.79 -4.46 -6.09
CA ARG A 32 -0.21 -5.12 -5.26
C ARG A 32 0.42 -6.26 -4.48
N TRP A 33 0.23 -6.19 -3.17
CA TRP A 33 0.57 -7.27 -2.25
C TRP A 33 -0.71 -7.78 -1.60
N ARG A 34 -0.81 -9.09 -1.44
CA ARG A 34 -1.89 -9.72 -0.68
C ARG A 34 -1.28 -10.36 0.55
N LEU A 35 -1.61 -9.79 1.71
CA LEU A 35 -1.09 -10.23 2.99
C LEU A 35 -2.12 -11.12 3.68
N HIS A 36 -1.64 -12.13 4.39
CA HIS A 36 -2.48 -13.03 5.18
C HIS A 36 -1.87 -13.14 6.57
N SER A 37 -2.69 -12.94 7.62
CA SER A 37 -2.32 -13.27 8.99
C SER A 37 -2.84 -14.66 9.37
N PRO A 38 -2.16 -15.38 10.28
CA PRO A 38 -2.70 -16.57 10.90
C PRO A 38 -4.06 -16.30 11.58
N PRO A 39 -4.95 -17.32 11.68
CA PRO A 39 -6.20 -17.19 12.40
C PRO A 39 -6.01 -16.68 13.84
N GLY A 40 -6.89 -15.75 14.27
CA GLY A 40 -6.82 -15.15 15.60
C GLY A 40 -5.75 -14.06 15.77
N THR A 41 -5.08 -13.63 14.69
CA THR A 41 -4.07 -12.57 14.72
C THR A 41 -4.39 -11.43 13.75
N SER A 42 -3.87 -10.24 14.04
CA SER A 42 -4.02 -9.05 13.21
C SER A 42 -2.70 -8.68 12.55
N LEU A 43 -2.77 -8.10 11.35
CA LEU A 43 -1.60 -7.49 10.72
C LEU A 43 -1.36 -6.10 11.33
N LEU A 44 -0.13 -5.87 11.80
CA LEU A 44 0.37 -4.54 12.10
C LEU A 44 1.18 -4.05 10.91
N LEU A 45 0.77 -2.91 10.33
CA LEU A 45 1.49 -2.27 9.24
C LEU A 45 2.17 -1.02 9.77
N ALA A 46 3.49 -0.93 9.55
CA ALA A 46 4.29 0.23 9.90
C ALA A 46 4.97 0.78 8.64
N PHE A 47 4.84 2.08 8.42
CA PHE A 47 5.46 2.78 7.30
C PHE A 47 6.77 3.40 7.80
N GLY A 48 7.91 2.83 7.38
CA GLY A 48 9.22 3.34 7.73
C GLY A 48 9.67 4.51 6.85
N ASP A 49 9.26 4.50 5.58
CA ASP A 49 9.63 5.50 4.58
C ASP A 49 8.53 5.57 3.51
N VAL A 50 8.04 6.79 3.23
CA VAL A 50 7.01 7.06 2.23
C VAL A 50 7.35 8.36 1.54
N ASP A 51 7.75 8.25 0.28
CA ASP A 51 7.98 9.35 -0.63
C ASP A 51 7.17 9.12 -1.90
N LEU A 52 6.14 9.94 -2.13
CA LEU A 52 5.20 9.85 -3.25
C LEU A 52 4.98 11.24 -3.84
N GLU A 53 4.74 11.28 -5.15
CA GLU A 53 4.38 12.49 -5.86
C GLU A 53 3.11 13.15 -5.27
N PRO A 54 3.20 14.41 -4.81
CA PRO A 54 2.04 15.13 -4.28
C PRO A 54 1.05 15.46 -5.39
N SER A 55 -0.24 15.21 -5.13
CA SER A 55 -1.34 15.57 -6.03
C SER A 55 -2.63 15.73 -5.23
N GLU A 56 -3.58 16.50 -5.75
CA GLU A 56 -4.91 16.60 -5.15
C GLU A 56 -5.55 15.22 -5.02
N HIS A 57 -6.05 14.90 -3.83
CA HIS A 57 -6.67 13.59 -3.53
C HIS A 57 -5.80 12.37 -3.88
N CYS A 58 -4.47 12.53 -3.95
CA CYS A 58 -3.53 11.50 -4.38
C CYS A 58 -3.86 10.93 -5.78
N ALA A 59 -4.27 11.81 -6.71
CA ALA A 59 -4.69 11.44 -8.05
C ALA A 59 -3.57 10.77 -8.89
N HIS A 60 -2.30 11.15 -8.69
CA HIS A 60 -1.18 10.63 -9.47
C HIS A 60 -0.55 9.38 -8.84
N SER A 61 -0.06 9.53 -7.61
CA SER A 61 0.62 8.48 -6.85
C SER A 61 -0.07 8.27 -5.50
N PHE A 62 -0.30 7.02 -5.12
CA PHE A 62 -0.97 6.70 -3.86
C PHE A 62 -0.56 5.34 -3.32
N LEU A 63 -0.66 5.18 -2.00
CA LEU A 63 -0.73 3.90 -1.32
C LEU A 63 -2.18 3.67 -0.90
N GLN A 64 -2.68 2.46 -1.13
CA GLN A 64 -4.02 2.07 -0.74
C GLN A 64 -3.97 0.76 0.03
N LEU A 65 -4.61 0.74 1.20
CA LEU A 65 -4.81 -0.45 2.01
C LEU A 65 -6.28 -0.82 1.97
N THR A 66 -6.58 -2.06 1.59
CA THR A 66 -7.96 -2.58 1.62
C THR A 66 -8.00 -3.80 2.53
N ASP A 67 -8.80 -3.71 3.59
CA ASP A 67 -9.20 -4.86 4.38
C ASP A 67 -10.37 -5.56 3.67
N LEU A 68 -10.08 -6.72 3.09
CA LEU A 68 -11.06 -7.50 2.34
C LEU A 68 -12.12 -8.17 3.22
N GLN A 69 -11.86 -8.36 4.51
CA GLN A 69 -12.82 -8.95 5.46
C GLN A 69 -13.77 -7.88 5.99
N ALA A 70 -13.22 -6.72 6.36
CA ALA A 70 -14.02 -5.59 6.85
C ALA A 70 -14.64 -4.75 5.71
N GLY A 71 -14.24 -4.97 4.45
CA GLY A 71 -14.68 -4.17 3.30
C GLY A 71 -14.22 -2.71 3.37
N THR A 72 -13.26 -2.39 4.22
CA THR A 72 -12.80 -1.02 4.48
C THR A 72 -11.56 -0.70 3.65
N THR A 73 -11.49 0.50 3.09
CA THR A 73 -10.32 0.98 2.31
C THR A 73 -9.79 2.27 2.90
N TYR A 74 -8.46 2.36 3.02
CA TYR A 74 -7.70 3.52 3.47
C TYR A 74 -6.76 3.98 2.35
N GLY A 75 -6.44 5.28 2.32
CA GLY A 75 -5.49 5.85 1.35
C GLY A 75 -6.17 6.78 0.36
N LYS A 76 -6.07 6.45 -0.94
CA LYS A 76 -6.59 7.28 -2.05
C LYS A 76 -7.93 7.90 -1.69
N GLY A 77 -7.98 9.23 -1.73
CA GLY A 77 -9.18 9.99 -1.41
C GLY A 77 -10.32 9.51 -2.30
N VAL A 78 -11.29 8.83 -1.68
CA VAL A 78 -12.66 8.91 -2.17
C VAL A 78 -13.01 10.40 -2.06
N PRO A 79 -13.52 11.06 -3.10
CA PRO A 79 -13.99 12.43 -2.95
C PRO A 79 -14.91 12.45 -1.73
N ARG A 80 -14.71 13.41 -0.82
CA ARG A 80 -15.81 13.76 0.10
C ARG A 80 -17.00 13.96 -0.82
N GLU A 81 -18.04 13.15 -0.65
CA GLU A 81 -19.32 13.43 -1.26
C GLU A 81 -19.60 14.91 -1.00
N THR A 82 -19.97 15.59 -2.08
CA THR A 82 -20.46 16.96 -2.11
C THR A 82 -20.94 17.44 -0.73
N GLU A 83 -20.23 18.40 -0.17
CA GLU A 83 -20.86 19.37 0.70
C GLU A 83 -21.87 20.13 -0.17
N ALA A 84 -23.11 19.63 -0.18
CA ALA A 84 -24.33 20.25 -0.68
C ALA A 84 -25.52 19.68 0.12
#